data_AF-A0A4Y2KVP9-F1
#
_entry.id   AF-A0A4Y2KVP9-F1
#
_cell.length_a   1.000
_cell.length_b   1.000
_cell.length_c   1.000
_cell.angle_alpha   90.00
_cell.angle_beta   90.00
_cell.angle_gamma   90.00
#
_symmetry.space_group_name_H-M   'P 1'
#
loop_
_entity.id
_entity.type
_entity.pdbx_description
1 polymer ?
#
loop_
_entity_poly.entity_id
_entity_poly.type
_entity_poly.pdbx_seq_one_letter_code
_entity_poly.pdbx_strand_id
1 'polypeptide(L)'
;MELLQNINTWFWNDYVWLPPNVTWEDLSNTGTVNYAQFSDLYYAFKVALALLVVRYFLEQFLFAPVGRYLGLKPRVVRETDNVILEKAFSENGKIGYKQVSFHV
;
A
#
# COMPACT_ATOMS: atom_id res chain seq x y z
N MET A 1 -7.34 -28.71 -10.78
CA MET A 1 -7.80 -27.73 -11.79
C MET A 1 -9.25 -27.32 -11.56
N GLU A 2 -10.14 -28.24 -11.19
CA GLU A 2 -11.55 -27.98 -10.82
C GLU A 2 -11.76 -26.87 -9.76
N LEU A 3 -10.96 -26.87 -8.69
CA LEU A 3 -11.11 -25.89 -7.60
C LEU A 3 -10.93 -24.43 -8.06
N LEU A 4 -9.94 -24.18 -8.92
CA LEU A 4 -9.70 -22.83 -9.44
C LEU A 4 -10.82 -22.39 -10.38
N GLN A 5 -11.35 -23.31 -11.19
CA GLN A 5 -12.48 -23.01 -12.07
C GLN A 5 -13.75 -22.72 -11.26
N ASN A 6 -14.05 -23.52 -10.22
CA ASN A 6 -15.18 -23.28 -9.33
C ASN A 6 -15.07 -21.94 -8.57
N ILE A 7 -13.88 -21.60 -8.08
CA ILE A 7 -13.67 -20.31 -7.42
C ILE A 7 -13.85 -19.17 -8.43
N ASN A 8 -13.32 -19.34 -9.65
CA ASN A 8 -13.43 -18.34 -10.70
C ASN A 8 -14.89 -18.11 -11.14
N THR A 9 -15.67 -19.17 -11.35
CA THR A 9 -17.10 -19.06 -11.73
C THR A 9 -17.95 -18.51 -10.59
N TRP A 10 -17.66 -18.86 -9.34
CA TRP A 10 -18.33 -18.27 -8.18
C TRP A 10 -18.01 -16.78 -8.03
N PHE A 11 -16.75 -16.40 -8.19
CA PHE A 11 -16.30 -15.02 -8.05
C PHE A 11 -16.81 -14.13 -9.18
N TRP A 12 -16.81 -14.62 -10.43
CA TRP A 12 -17.32 -13.91 -11.61
C TRP A 12 -18.82 -14.10 -11.84
N ASN A 13 -19.58 -14.46 -10.81
CA ASN A 13 -21.02 -14.56 -10.94
C ASN A 13 -21.66 -13.17 -11.15
N ASP A 14 -22.51 -13.06 -12.16
CA ASP A 14 -23.17 -11.82 -12.59
C ASP A 14 -23.91 -11.12 -11.44
N TYR A 15 -24.55 -11.88 -10.54
CA TYR A 15 -25.29 -11.33 -9.40
C TYR A 15 -24.42 -10.57 -8.38
N VAL A 16 -23.11 -10.81 -8.35
CA VAL A 16 -22.19 -10.14 -7.41
C VAL A 16 -21.78 -8.76 -7.93
N TRP A 17 -21.63 -8.62 -9.25
CA TRP A 17 -21.03 -7.43 -9.86
C TRP A 17 -22.02 -6.58 -10.67
N LEU A 18 -23.07 -7.18 -11.23
CA LEU A 18 -23.99 -6.53 -12.14
C LEU A 18 -25.34 -6.22 -11.49
N PRO A 19 -26.02 -5.15 -11.95
CA PRO A 19 -27.40 -4.92 -11.62
C PRO A 19 -28.32 -6.03 -12.18
N PRO A 20 -29.53 -6.20 -11.63
CA PRO A 20 -30.48 -7.19 -12.11
C PRO A 20 -30.81 -6.98 -13.60
N ASN A 21 -30.97 -8.08 -14.35
CA ASN A 21 -31.24 -8.13 -15.79
C ASN A 21 -30.06 -7.76 -16.72
N VAL A 22 -28.82 -7.73 -16.23
CA VAL A 22 -27.62 -7.56 -17.08
C VAL A 22 -26.68 -8.73 -16.86
N THR A 23 -26.11 -9.26 -17.93
CA THR A 23 -25.12 -10.34 -17.89
C THR A 23 -23.76 -9.90 -18.39
N TRP A 24 -22.72 -10.69 -18.11
CA TRP A 24 -21.39 -10.44 -18.69
C TRP A 24 -21.38 -10.55 -20.23
N GLU A 25 -22.28 -11.34 -20.81
CA GLU A 25 -22.42 -11.46 -22.27
C GLU A 25 -22.89 -10.15 -22.91
N ASP A 26 -23.78 -9.40 -22.24
CA ASP A 26 -24.27 -8.10 -22.71
C ASP A 26 -23.17 -7.03 -22.71
N LEU A 27 -22.18 -7.17 -21.82
CA LEU A 27 -21.02 -6.28 -21.71
C LEU A 27 -19.84 -6.71 -22.60
N SER A 28 -19.99 -7.80 -23.35
CA SER A 28 -18.97 -8.22 -24.30
C SER A 28 -18.84 -7.21 -25.45
N ASN A 29 -17.61 -7.04 -25.95
CA ASN A 29 -17.36 -6.12 -27.06
C ASN A 29 -18.12 -6.57 -28.31
N THR A 30 -19.19 -5.86 -28.64
CA THR A 30 -19.82 -5.96 -29.95
C THR A 30 -18.95 -5.16 -30.91
N GLY A 31 -18.67 -5.65 -32.12
CA GLY A 31 -17.69 -5.04 -33.05
C GLY A 31 -17.92 -3.55 -33.41
N THR A 32 -19.02 -2.95 -32.95
CA THR A 32 -19.37 -1.53 -33.06
C THR A 32 -19.03 -0.69 -31.83
N VAL A 33 -18.92 -1.28 -30.62
CA VAL A 33 -18.68 -0.57 -29.35
C VAL A 33 -17.71 -1.38 -28.48
N ASN A 34 -16.59 -0.75 -28.11
CA ASN A 34 -15.62 -1.32 -27.18
C ASN A 34 -15.94 -0.90 -25.74
N TYR A 35 -16.44 -1.84 -24.95
CA TYR A 35 -16.62 -1.71 -23.51
C TYR A 35 -15.33 -2.09 -22.77
N ALA A 36 -15.11 -1.47 -21.61
CA ALA A 36 -14.01 -1.83 -20.72
C ALA A 36 -14.26 -3.24 -20.19
N GLN A 37 -13.33 -4.15 -20.44
CA GLN A 37 -13.48 -5.55 -20.05
C GLN A 37 -12.86 -5.76 -18.67
N PHE A 38 -13.44 -6.65 -17.88
CA PHE A 38 -12.87 -6.99 -16.57
C PHE A 38 -11.51 -7.67 -16.69
N SER A 39 -11.21 -8.30 -17.84
CA SER A 39 -9.88 -8.78 -18.18
C SER A 39 -8.82 -7.66 -18.20
N ASP A 40 -9.22 -6.41 -18.46
CA ASP A 40 -8.30 -5.27 -18.50
C ASP A 40 -7.74 -4.91 -17.12
N LEU A 41 -8.44 -5.32 -16.05
CA LEU A 41 -7.95 -5.17 -14.67
C LEU A 41 -6.60 -5.88 -14.45
N TYR A 42 -6.34 -6.95 -15.21
CA TYR A 42 -5.07 -7.65 -15.16
C TYR A 42 -3.90 -6.78 -15.66
N TYR A 43 -4.13 -5.94 -16.68
CA TYR A 43 -3.13 -4.97 -17.13
C TYR A 43 -2.88 -3.91 -16.07
N ALA A 44 -3.94 -3.39 -15.43
CA ALA A 44 -3.82 -2.44 -14.33
C ALA A 44 -2.98 -3.02 -13.17
N PHE A 45 -3.22 -4.29 -12.80
CA PHE A 45 -2.44 -4.98 -11.78
C PHE A 45 -0.96 -5.11 -12.16
N LYS A 46 -0.65 -5.50 -13.39
CA LYS A 46 0.75 -5.57 -13.88
C LYS A 46 1.44 -4.21 -13.83
N VAL A 47 0.75 -3.16 -14.26
CA VAL A 47 1.29 -1.80 -14.23
C VAL A 47 1.53 -1.34 -12.79
N ALA A 48 0.58 -1.59 -11.89
CA ALA A 48 0.75 -1.27 -10.46
C ALA A 48 1.97 -1.99 -9.87
N LEU A 49 2.16 -3.27 -10.16
CA LEU A 49 3.33 -4.03 -9.73
C LEU A 49 4.62 -3.44 -10.30
N ALA A 50 4.64 -3.11 -11.60
CA ALA A 50 5.79 -2.48 -12.23
C ALA A 50 6.13 -1.12 -11.58
N LEU A 51 5.13 -0.29 -11.28
CA LEU A 51 5.33 0.99 -10.60
C LEU A 51 5.87 0.81 -9.18
N LEU A 52 5.41 -0.20 -8.43
CA LEU A 52 5.97 -0.52 -7.11
C LEU A 52 7.43 -0.96 -7.20
N VAL A 53 7.76 -1.79 -8.19
CA VAL A 53 9.13 -2.22 -8.45
C VAL A 53 10.00 -1.01 -8.78
N VAL A 54 9.58 -0.17 -9.74
CA VAL A 54 10.29 1.06 -10.09
C VAL A 54 10.47 1.95 -8.87
N ARG A 55 9.40 2.18 -8.09
CA ARG A 55 9.47 2.96 -6.85
C ARG A 55 10.52 2.42 -5.89
N TYR A 56 10.53 1.11 -5.65
CA TYR A 56 11.50 0.45 -4.79
C TYR A 56 12.94 0.64 -5.30
N PHE A 57 13.17 0.48 -6.61
CA PHE A 57 14.47 0.71 -7.21
C PHE A 57 14.91 2.18 -7.10
N LEU A 58 14.03 3.13 -7.37
CA LEU A 58 14.34 4.56 -7.24
C LEU A 58 14.72 4.90 -5.79
N GLU A 59 13.98 4.39 -4.81
CA GLU A 59 14.26 4.61 -3.40
C GLU A 59 15.61 4.04 -2.98
N GLN A 60 15.87 2.79 -3.33
CA GLN A 60 17.05 2.08 -2.88
C GLN A 60 18.32 2.50 -3.62
N PHE A 61 18.24 2.79 -4.93
CA PHE A 61 19.40 3.02 -5.78
C PHE A 61 19.63 4.49 -6.16
N LEU A 62 18.62 5.36 -6.07
CA LEU A 62 18.80 6.79 -6.32
C LEU A 62 18.68 7.59 -5.03
N PHE A 63 17.54 7.50 -4.33
CA PHE A 63 17.31 8.36 -3.17
C PHE A 63 18.24 8.02 -1.99
N ALA A 64 18.49 6.75 -1.70
CA ALA A 64 19.41 6.36 -0.62
C ALA A 64 20.87 6.82 -0.85
N PRO A 65 21.52 6.59 -2.01
CA PRO A 65 22.88 7.09 -2.24
C PRO A 65 22.94 8.60 -2.41
N VAL A 66 21.94 9.24 -3.05
CA VAL A 66 21.87 10.71 -3.12
C VAL A 66 21.77 11.32 -1.73
N GLY A 67 20.92 10.75 -0.86
CA GLY A 67 20.81 11.19 0.53
C GLY A 67 22.15 11.08 1.27
N ARG A 68 22.87 9.95 1.10
CA ARG A 68 24.21 9.77 1.67
C ARG A 68 25.23 10.77 1.11
N TYR A 69 25.19 11.04 -0.20
CA TYR A 69 26.06 12.03 -0.85
C TYR A 69 25.80 13.44 -0.32
N LEU A 70 24.54 13.77 -0.04
CA LEU A 70 24.12 15.03 0.60
C LEU A 70 24.41 15.05 2.12
N GLY A 71 25.07 14.04 2.68
CA GLY A 71 25.43 13.96 4.09
C GLY A 71 24.30 13.54 5.03
N LEU A 72 23.14 13.12 4.50
CA LEU A 72 22.05 12.56 5.30
C LEU A 72 22.49 11.19 5.84
N LYS A 73 22.74 11.13 7.15
CA LYS A 73 22.96 9.86 7.84
C LYS A 73 21.63 9.13 7.99
N PRO A 74 21.56 7.82 7.74
CA PRO A 74 20.35 7.05 8.01
C PRO A 74 20.02 7.23 9.49
N ARG A 75 18.86 7.83 9.76
CA ARG A 75 18.38 8.07 11.12
C ARG A 75 17.89 6.76 11.70
N VAL A 76 18.82 5.92 12.15
CA VAL A 76 18.48 4.84 13.08
C VAL A 76 18.35 5.51 14.44
N VAL A 77 17.14 5.94 14.81
CA VAL A 77 16.88 6.31 16.19
C VAL A 77 16.98 5.00 16.98
N ARG A 78 18.18 4.71 17.49
CA ARG A 78 18.31 3.73 18.56
C ARG A 78 17.86 4.46 19.82
N GLU A 79 16.66 4.14 20.26
CA GLU A 79 16.24 4.45 21.62
C GLU A 79 17.29 3.83 22.53
N THR A 80 18.03 4.68 23.24
CA THR A 80 19.03 4.23 24.20
C THR A 80 18.29 4.04 25.52
N ASP A 81 18.39 2.85 26.11
CA ASP A 81 17.78 2.55 27.41
C ASP A 81 18.32 3.54 28.45
N ASN A 82 17.49 4.53 28.81
CA ASN A 82 17.84 5.53 29.79
C ASN A 82 17.03 5.31 31.05
N VAL A 83 17.67 4.68 32.03
CA VAL A 83 17.08 4.33 33.33
C VAL A 83 16.49 5.54 34.07
N ILE A 84 17.02 6.75 33.84
CA ILE A 84 16.51 7.98 34.45
C ILE A 84 15.17 8.37 33.83
N LEU A 85 15.02 8.25 32.50
CA LEU A 85 13.76 8.53 31.80
C LEU A 85 12.69 7.50 32.15
N GLU A 86 13.06 6.22 32.23
CA GLU A 86 12.14 5.14 32.62
C GLU A 86 11.63 5.31 34.06
N LYS A 87 12.53 5.70 34.97
CA LYS A 87 12.16 6.01 36.36
C LYS A 87 11.26 7.25 36.43
N ALA A 88 11.62 8.33 35.73
CA ALA A 88 10.82 9.55 35.70
C ALA A 88 9.42 9.32 35.08
N PHE A 89 9.32 8.46 34.07
CA PHE A 89 8.06 8.07 33.45
C PHE A 89 7.20 7.21 34.39
N SER A 90 7.83 6.26 35.09
CA SER A 90 7.15 5.42 36.07
C SER A 90 6.61 6.22 37.26
N GLU A 91 7.36 7.24 37.70
CA GLU A 91 6.97 8.11 38.82
C GLU A 91 5.92 9.16 38.44
N ASN A 92 6.01 9.76 37.25
CA ASN A 92 5.16 10.89 36.85
C ASN A 92 4.07 10.53 35.82
N GLY A 93 4.07 9.31 35.32
CA GLY A 93 3.17 8.86 34.25
C GLY A 93 3.42 9.56 32.91
N LYS A 94 2.44 9.48 32.00
CA LYS A 94 2.52 10.13 30.68
C LYS A 94 2.47 11.65 30.84
N ILE A 95 3.62 12.31 30.67
CA ILE A 95 3.71 13.77 30.66
C ILE A 95 2.98 14.31 29.42
N GLY A 96 2.03 15.23 29.63
CA GLY A 96 1.30 15.87 28.53
C GLY A 96 2.20 16.77 27.69
N TYR A 97 1.97 16.81 26.37
CA TYR A 97 2.78 17.55 25.38
C TYR A 97 2.98 19.06 25.69
N LYS A 98 2.12 19.64 26.53
CA LYS A 98 2.23 21.05 26.96
C LYS A 98 3.32 21.29 28.02
N GLN A 99 3.74 20.25 28.74
CA GLN A 99 4.73 20.36 29.83
C GLN A 99 6.17 20.13 29.35
N VAL A 100 6.38 19.59 28.15
CA VAL A 100 7.72 19.31 27.59
C VAL A 100 8.39 20.56 27.01
N SER A 101 7.64 21.65 26.82
CA SER A 101 8.19 22.95 26.41
C SER A 101 8.80 23.67 27.61
N PHE A 102 9.94 23.19 28.09
CA PHE A 102 10.67 23.85 29.19
C PHE A 102 11.30 25.17 28.72
N HIS A 103 11.20 26.15 29.61
CA HIS A 103 12.04 27.35 29.63
C HIS A 103 13.50 26.98 29.37
N VAL A 104 14.06 27.65 28.35
CA VAL A 104 15.51 27.88 28.18
C VAL A 104 15.89 29.09 29.02
#